data_AF-A0A5J4UBQ4-F1
#
_entry.id   AF-A0A5J4UBQ4-F1
#
_cell.length_a   1.000
_cell.length_b   1.000
_cell.length_c   1.000
_cell.angle_alpha   90.00
_cell.angle_beta   90.00
_cell.angle_gamma   90.00
#
_symmetry.space_group_name_H-M   'P 1'
#
loop_
_entity.id
_entity.type
_entity.pdbx_description
1 polymer ?
#
loop_
_entity_poly.entity_id
_entity_poly.type
_entity_poly.pdbx_seq_one_letter_code
_entity_poly.pdbx_strand_id
1 'polypeptide(L)'
;MDSAKTRALKNKEWRENMIPPKEILQELYWWHGVIVRNQEMTLEVKIPEAVMVSDASPKGWGVTLELQTGDTLVQHGEWNKEQKKWTSNKKEMEAIFLGLFRYGQVFKELQIKAILIKSDSSTAVQDLAKQRAGQILVAEVKKIVRLCQQLRIQIQTQHIPRVSNKITDALSRLSTQGDYSVKNEIFRALCQAWQITPTLDLFATEENKLVDRFVAIGEEEEGAEWLNAFSRPRKEEIIWIHQPIPKIGRALIAWEKFKPKSIMIAPWWPDQIWFTSLPTHSSRYLILGGSSLILNPGKEMIKKKDMLPRGKIAAFLMDQELIKEGGYKQSFQTTQS
;
A
#
# COMPACT_ATOMS: atom_id res chain seq x y z
N MET A 1 -7.61 15.63 48.27
CA MET A 1 -6.41 14.77 48.33
C MET A 1 -5.52 15.01 49.55
N ASP A 2 -5.86 15.94 50.46
CA ASP A 2 -4.88 16.47 51.43
C ASP A 2 -5.26 16.29 52.92
N SER A 3 -6.18 15.37 53.27
CA SER A 3 -6.63 15.19 54.67
C SER A 3 -6.11 13.93 55.34
N ALA A 4 -5.86 12.85 54.60
CA ALA A 4 -5.40 11.57 55.17
C ALA A 4 -3.89 11.57 55.47
N LYS A 5 -3.05 12.00 54.52
CA LYS A 5 -1.60 12.18 54.73
C LYS A 5 -1.34 13.21 55.82
N THR A 6 -2.07 14.32 55.79
CA THR A 6 -1.92 15.44 56.75
C THR A 6 -2.44 15.10 58.14
N ARG A 7 -3.42 14.18 58.28
CA ARG A 7 -3.81 13.61 59.58
C ARG A 7 -2.79 12.61 60.12
N ALA A 8 -2.17 11.80 59.26
CA ALA A 8 -1.12 10.87 59.69
C ALA A 8 0.16 11.59 60.12
N LEU A 9 0.57 12.64 59.38
CA LEU A 9 1.75 13.47 59.68
C LEU A 9 1.61 14.33 60.92
N LYS A 10 0.38 14.68 61.33
CA LYS A 10 0.17 15.60 62.47
C LYS A 10 0.54 15.02 63.82
N ASN A 11 0.75 13.70 63.97
CA ASN A 11 1.03 13.10 65.27
C ASN A 11 2.00 11.89 65.26
N LYS A 12 2.58 11.45 64.13
CA LYS A 12 3.20 10.11 64.06
C LYS A 12 4.47 10.03 63.19
N GLU A 13 5.42 9.21 63.64
CA GLU A 13 6.74 8.97 63.02
C GLU A 13 6.62 8.27 61.65
N TRP A 14 7.64 8.42 60.79
CA TRP A 14 7.73 7.85 59.42
C TRP A 14 7.45 6.33 59.32
N ARG A 15 7.57 5.59 60.43
CA ARG A 15 7.48 4.13 60.48
C ARG A 15 6.09 3.57 60.81
N GLU A 16 5.08 4.42 60.97
CA GLU A 16 3.74 3.93 61.33
C GLU A 16 2.94 3.39 60.14
N ASN A 17 2.22 2.29 60.38
CA ASN A 17 1.36 1.65 59.39
C ASN A 17 0.10 2.49 59.14
N MET A 18 -0.19 2.77 57.87
CA MET A 18 -1.39 3.49 57.45
C MET A 18 -2.28 2.58 56.62
N ILE A 19 -3.59 2.58 56.92
CA ILE A 19 -4.60 1.97 56.06
C ILE A 19 -4.97 3.01 54.97
N PRO A 20 -4.65 2.75 53.69
CA PRO A 20 -4.99 3.69 52.63
C PRO A 20 -6.52 3.82 52.48
N PRO A 21 -7.04 5.04 52.23
CA PRO A 21 -8.43 5.25 51.87
C PRO A 21 -8.85 4.39 50.67
N LYS A 22 -10.13 4.06 50.59
CA LYS A 22 -10.70 3.19 49.54
C LYS A 22 -10.43 3.73 48.14
N GLU A 23 -10.39 5.04 47.97
CA GLU A 23 -10.12 5.73 46.71
C GLU A 23 -8.67 5.49 46.24
N ILE A 24 -7.71 5.51 47.17
CA ILE A 24 -6.30 5.20 46.87
C ILE A 24 -6.15 3.72 46.54
N LEU A 25 -6.85 2.84 47.26
CA LEU A 25 -6.84 1.40 46.95
C LEU A 25 -7.37 1.13 45.54
N GLN A 26 -8.45 1.79 45.12
CA GLN A 26 -8.98 1.66 43.76
C GLN A 26 -7.95 2.10 42.70
N GLU A 27 -7.27 3.22 42.93
CA GLU A 27 -6.21 3.69 42.05
C GLU A 27 -5.01 2.72 42.00
N LEU A 28 -4.60 2.18 43.15
CA LEU A 28 -3.53 1.18 43.24
C LEU A 28 -3.88 -0.12 42.52
N TYR A 29 -5.10 -0.63 42.67
CA TYR A 29 -5.55 -1.81 41.93
C TYR A 29 -5.62 -1.54 40.42
N TRP A 30 -6.01 -0.32 40.03
CA TRP A 30 -5.96 0.09 38.63
C TRP A 30 -4.53 0.07 38.09
N TRP A 31 -3.58 0.68 38.80
CA TRP A 31 -2.15 0.67 38.45
C TRP A 31 -1.57 -0.74 38.41
N HIS A 32 -1.88 -1.58 39.39
CA HIS A 32 -1.48 -2.99 39.40
C HIS A 32 -1.98 -3.70 38.13
N GLY A 33 -3.25 -3.50 37.77
CA GLY A 33 -3.80 -4.04 36.52
C GLY A 33 -3.09 -3.51 35.26
N VAL A 34 -2.67 -2.24 35.25
CA VAL A 34 -1.89 -1.65 34.16
C VAL A 34 -0.51 -2.30 34.06
N ILE A 35 0.18 -2.49 35.18
CA ILE A 35 1.51 -3.10 35.25
C ILE A 35 1.46 -4.56 34.79
N VAL A 36 0.49 -5.35 35.28
CA VAL A 36 0.33 -6.76 34.91
C VAL A 36 0.06 -6.94 33.41
N ARG A 37 -0.64 -5.98 32.78
CA ARG A 37 -0.91 -6.00 31.34
C ARG A 37 0.20 -5.37 30.50
N ASN A 38 1.23 -4.80 31.13
CA ASN A 38 2.31 -4.15 30.41
C ASN A 38 3.12 -5.20 29.66
N GLN A 39 3.26 -5.03 28.36
CA GLN A 39 4.16 -5.87 27.57
C GLN A 39 5.58 -5.31 27.70
N GLU A 40 6.53 -6.17 28.07
CA GLU A 40 7.93 -5.80 28.16
C GLU A 40 8.40 -5.22 26.82
N MET A 41 9.01 -4.04 26.88
CA MET A 41 9.62 -3.38 25.74
C MET A 41 11.07 -3.09 26.10
N THR A 42 11.99 -3.61 25.31
CA THR A 42 13.42 -3.41 25.54
C THR A 42 13.76 -1.93 25.36
N LEU A 43 14.53 -1.37 26.31
CA LEU A 43 15.01 0.02 26.23
C LEU A 43 16.19 0.19 25.26
N GLU A 44 16.80 -0.92 24.83
CA GLU A 44 17.84 -0.93 23.81
C GLU A 44 17.30 -0.37 22.49
N VAL A 45 18.02 0.58 21.92
CA VAL A 45 17.71 1.13 20.60
C VAL A 45 18.26 0.18 19.55
N LYS A 46 17.36 -0.57 18.90
CA LYS A 46 17.74 -1.45 17.79
C LYS A 46 17.94 -0.65 16.50
N ILE A 47 18.88 -1.12 15.68
CA ILE A 47 19.14 -0.57 14.35
C ILE A 47 17.96 -0.96 13.44
N PRO A 48 17.34 -0.02 12.70
CA PRO A 48 16.28 -0.34 11.76
C PRO A 48 16.70 -1.32 10.68
N GLU A 49 15.91 -2.38 10.49
CA GLU A 49 16.09 -3.43 9.48
C GLU A 49 15.28 -3.17 8.21
N ALA A 50 14.35 -2.22 8.27
CA ALA A 50 13.60 -1.76 7.12
C ALA A 50 13.24 -0.27 7.26
N VAL A 51 13.02 0.39 6.12
CA VAL A 51 12.59 1.78 6.04
C VAL A 51 11.19 1.84 5.44
N MET A 52 10.23 2.29 6.24
CA MET A 52 8.87 2.53 5.79
C MET A 52 8.68 4.01 5.48
N VAL A 53 8.16 4.36 4.31
CA VAL A 53 7.83 5.74 3.95
C VAL A 53 6.33 5.84 3.69
N SER A 54 5.65 6.75 4.40
CA SER A 54 4.21 6.99 4.25
C SER A 54 3.91 8.33 3.56
N ASP A 55 2.75 8.41 2.92
CA ASP A 55 2.18 9.65 2.41
C ASP A 55 0.66 9.54 2.33
N ALA A 56 -0.01 10.64 2.64
CA ALA A 56 -1.44 10.78 2.50
C ALA A 56 -1.81 11.98 1.62
N SER A 57 -2.61 11.68 0.59
CA SER A 57 -3.22 12.71 -0.26
C SER A 57 -4.66 12.99 0.18
N PRO A 58 -5.29 14.03 -0.40
CA PRO A 58 -6.73 14.24 -0.22
C PRO A 58 -7.59 13.03 -0.60
N LYS A 59 -7.13 12.19 -1.54
CA LYS A 59 -7.89 11.10 -2.16
C LYS A 59 -7.57 9.71 -1.62
N GLY A 60 -6.31 9.47 -1.24
CA GLY A 60 -5.85 8.16 -0.78
C GLY A 60 -4.55 8.23 0.01
N TRP A 61 -3.95 7.06 0.20
CA TRP A 61 -2.68 6.88 0.89
C TRP A 61 -1.77 5.95 0.12
N GLY A 62 -0.47 6.11 0.33
CA GLY A 62 0.56 5.19 -0.11
C GLY A 62 1.54 4.93 1.03
N VAL A 63 2.13 3.73 1.03
CA VAL A 63 3.24 3.37 1.90
C VAL A 63 4.20 2.46 1.13
N THR A 64 5.49 2.76 1.22
CA THR A 64 6.55 1.87 0.74
C THR A 64 7.33 1.30 1.92
N LEU A 65 7.84 0.07 1.77
CA LEU A 65 8.72 -0.57 2.73
C LEU A 65 9.96 -1.06 1.98
N GLU A 66 11.11 -0.45 2.27
CA GLU A 66 12.41 -0.85 1.74
C GLU A 66 13.09 -1.78 2.75
N LEU A 67 13.40 -3.00 2.31
CA LEU A 67 14.10 -4.02 3.09
C LEU A 67 15.62 -3.89 2.90
N GLN A 68 16.40 -4.41 3.85
CA GLN A 68 17.87 -4.47 3.72
C GLN A 68 18.36 -5.24 2.49
N THR A 69 17.54 -6.14 1.93
CA THR A 69 17.84 -6.86 0.68
C THR A 69 17.85 -5.94 -0.55
N GLY A 70 17.34 -4.70 -0.42
CA GLY A 70 17.09 -3.77 -1.52
C GLY A 70 15.70 -3.91 -2.15
N ASP A 71 14.91 -4.90 -1.72
CA ASP A 71 13.53 -5.05 -2.17
C ASP A 71 12.65 -3.93 -1.61
N THR A 72 11.77 -3.39 -2.47
CA THR A 72 10.81 -2.36 -2.08
C THR A 72 9.39 -2.89 -2.24
N LEU A 73 8.70 -3.07 -1.12
CA LEU A 73 7.29 -3.43 -1.08
C LEU A 73 6.45 -2.16 -1.13
N VAL A 74 5.26 -2.27 -1.73
CA VAL A 74 4.38 -1.13 -1.95
C VAL A 74 2.96 -1.48 -1.54
N GLN A 75 2.31 -0.59 -0.80
CA GLN A 75 0.91 -0.65 -0.41
C GLN A 75 0.26 0.71 -0.63
N HIS A 76 -0.99 0.72 -1.07
CA HIS A 76 -1.74 1.95 -1.26
C HIS A 76 -3.25 1.69 -1.16
N GLY A 77 -4.04 2.76 -1.09
CA GLY A 77 -5.49 2.64 -1.09
C GLY A 77 -6.19 3.98 -1.20
N GLU A 78 -7.50 3.94 -1.44
CA GLU A 78 -8.34 5.13 -1.45
C GLU A 78 -9.01 5.36 -0.11
N TRP A 79 -9.22 6.63 0.22
CA TRP A 79 -10.03 7.03 1.35
C TRP A 79 -11.51 6.84 1.04
N ASN A 80 -12.27 6.32 2.00
CA ASN A 80 -13.73 6.33 1.92
C ASN A 80 -14.29 7.76 2.05
N LYS A 81 -15.61 7.93 1.86
CA LYS A 81 -16.27 9.25 1.86
C LYS A 81 -16.05 10.03 3.16
N GLU A 82 -15.96 9.36 4.30
CA GLU A 82 -15.73 9.99 5.60
C GLU A 82 -14.25 10.33 5.80
N GLN A 83 -13.35 9.41 5.46
CA GLN A 83 -11.91 9.57 5.53
C GLN A 83 -11.41 10.72 4.66
N LYS A 84 -12.04 10.94 3.48
CA LYS A 84 -11.72 12.09 2.62
C LYS A 84 -11.90 13.43 3.34
N LYS A 85 -12.77 13.52 4.34
CA LYS A 85 -13.02 14.73 5.15
C LYS A 85 -12.06 14.89 6.33
N TRP A 86 -11.20 13.92 6.62
CA TRP A 86 -10.25 14.01 7.72
C TRP A 86 -9.18 15.07 7.49
N THR A 87 -8.61 15.58 8.58
CA THR A 87 -7.46 16.49 8.54
C THR A 87 -6.23 15.80 7.96
N SER A 88 -5.31 16.58 7.38
CA SER A 88 -4.08 16.03 6.80
C SER A 88 -3.30 15.19 7.80
N ASN A 89 -3.09 15.71 9.02
CA ASN A 89 -2.37 14.98 10.07
C ASN A 89 -3.04 13.66 10.47
N LYS A 90 -4.38 13.60 10.48
CA LYS A 90 -5.09 12.35 10.76
C LYS A 90 -4.92 11.34 9.62
N LYS A 91 -4.96 11.80 8.37
CA LYS A 91 -4.72 10.93 7.20
C LYS A 91 -3.29 10.39 7.18
N GLU A 92 -2.31 11.22 7.54
CA GLU A 92 -0.91 10.81 7.67
C GLU A 92 -0.71 9.73 8.74
N MET A 93 -1.28 9.93 9.94
CA MET A 93 -1.27 8.92 10.99
C MET A 93 -1.95 7.62 10.53
N GLU A 94 -3.08 7.72 9.83
CA GLU A 94 -3.77 6.52 9.32
C GLU A 94 -2.96 5.82 8.22
N ALA A 95 -2.27 6.56 7.35
CA ALA A 95 -1.38 5.96 6.35
C ALA A 95 -0.26 5.15 7.01
N ILE A 96 0.38 5.71 8.07
CA ILE A 96 1.37 4.98 8.87
C ILE A 96 0.77 3.72 9.50
N PHE A 97 -0.41 3.84 10.13
CA PHE A 97 -1.12 2.71 10.72
C PHE A 97 -1.39 1.62 9.69
N LEU A 98 -1.91 1.98 8.52
CA LEU A 98 -2.22 1.04 7.45
C LEU A 98 -0.97 0.36 6.90
N GLY A 99 0.14 1.10 6.76
CA GLY A 99 1.44 0.53 6.41
C GLY A 99 1.86 -0.56 7.40
N LEU A 100 1.90 -0.23 8.69
CA LEU A 100 2.25 -1.18 9.76
C LEU A 100 1.33 -2.39 9.77
N PHE A 101 0.03 -2.18 9.59
CA PHE A 101 -0.96 -3.24 9.60
C PHE A 101 -0.81 -4.18 8.41
N ARG A 102 -0.62 -3.63 7.20
CA ARG A 102 -0.48 -4.41 5.96
C ARG A 102 0.82 -5.20 5.91
N TYR A 103 1.93 -4.61 6.37
CA TYR A 103 3.22 -5.29 6.44
C TYR A 103 3.39 -6.15 7.70
N GLY A 104 2.38 -6.25 8.56
CA GLY A 104 2.46 -7.00 9.81
C GLY A 104 2.88 -8.46 9.65
N GLN A 105 2.48 -9.11 8.54
CA GLN A 105 2.90 -10.49 8.24
C GLN A 105 4.36 -10.54 7.78
N VAL A 106 4.78 -9.61 6.92
CA VAL A 106 6.18 -9.48 6.46
C VAL A 106 7.13 -9.31 7.65
N PHE A 107 6.78 -8.46 8.62
CA PHE A 107 7.58 -8.27 9.82
C PHE A 107 7.74 -9.55 10.64
N LYS A 108 6.71 -10.41 10.69
CA LYS A 108 6.77 -11.69 11.41
C LYS A 108 7.63 -12.71 10.68
N GLU A 109 7.43 -12.85 9.37
CA GLU A 109 8.12 -13.83 8.53
C GLU A 109 9.61 -13.54 8.40
N LEU A 110 9.96 -12.27 8.18
CA LEU A 110 11.35 -11.82 8.12
C LEU A 110 11.96 -11.54 9.49
N GLN A 111 11.20 -11.76 10.57
CA GLN A 111 11.58 -11.51 11.95
C GLN A 111 12.07 -10.09 12.26
N ILE A 112 11.68 -9.10 11.46
CA ILE A 112 12.02 -7.68 11.63
C ILE A 112 11.60 -7.22 13.03
N LYS A 113 12.56 -6.66 13.78
CA LYS A 113 12.39 -6.15 15.15
C LYS A 113 12.45 -4.64 15.21
N ALA A 114 13.02 -3.96 14.22
CA ALA A 114 13.07 -2.51 14.20
C ALA A 114 12.89 -1.92 12.80
N ILE A 115 12.15 -0.81 12.72
CA ILE A 115 11.96 -0.08 11.45
C ILE A 115 12.10 1.43 11.63
N LEU A 116 12.45 2.10 10.54
CA LEU A 116 12.48 3.55 10.43
C LEU A 116 11.27 4.03 9.63
N ILE A 117 10.41 4.84 10.24
CA ILE A 117 9.24 5.43 9.60
C ILE A 117 9.57 6.85 9.14
N LYS A 118 9.41 7.11 7.85
CA LYS A 118 9.58 8.43 7.24
C LYS A 118 8.23 8.99 6.80
N SER A 119 7.95 10.25 7.15
CA SER A 119 6.75 10.98 6.73
C SER A 119 7.08 12.47 6.55
N ASP A 120 6.32 13.15 5.70
CA ASP A 120 6.40 14.61 5.53
C ASP A 120 5.59 15.39 6.56
N SER A 121 4.80 14.70 7.39
CA SER A 121 4.10 15.31 8.52
C SER A 121 5.01 15.35 9.73
N SER A 122 5.58 16.53 9.98
CA SER A 122 6.35 16.79 11.20
C SER A 122 5.54 16.52 12.46
N THR A 123 4.23 16.79 12.45
CA THR A 123 3.32 16.44 13.55
C THR A 123 3.27 14.93 13.76
N ALA A 124 3.06 14.14 12.71
CA ALA A 124 3.00 12.68 12.83
C ALA A 124 4.30 12.10 13.37
N VAL A 125 5.44 12.56 12.83
CA VAL A 125 6.78 12.13 13.25
C VAL A 125 7.04 12.45 14.72
N GLN A 126 6.76 13.69 15.15
CA GLN A 126 7.01 14.12 16.53
C GLN A 126 6.09 13.43 17.54
N ASP A 127 4.80 13.32 17.21
CA ASP A 127 3.81 12.71 18.09
C ASP A 127 4.07 11.21 18.28
N LEU A 128 4.50 10.51 17.21
CA LEU A 128 4.90 9.12 17.28
C LEU A 128 6.24 8.93 18.00
N ALA A 129 7.24 9.78 17.75
CA ALA A 129 8.52 9.73 18.46
C ALA A 129 8.34 9.86 19.98
N LYS A 130 7.44 10.75 20.41
CA LYS A 130 7.13 10.98 21.82
C LYS A 130 6.08 10.01 22.39
N GLN A 131 5.47 9.18 21.52
CA GLN A 131 4.29 8.36 21.83
C GLN A 131 3.18 9.17 22.55
N ARG A 132 3.03 10.43 22.15
CA ARG A 132 2.16 11.42 22.78
C ARG A 132 1.64 12.35 21.70
N ALA A 133 0.35 12.68 21.76
CA ALA A 133 -0.24 13.69 20.89
C ALA A 133 -1.25 14.57 21.65
N GLY A 134 -1.67 15.65 21.01
CA GLY A 134 -2.80 16.46 21.46
C GLY A 134 -4.12 15.67 21.45
N GLN A 135 -5.15 16.21 22.10
CA GLN A 135 -6.43 15.54 22.35
C GLN A 135 -7.10 14.98 21.08
N ILE A 136 -6.87 15.60 19.92
CA ILE A 136 -7.44 15.20 18.63
C ILE A 136 -6.76 13.93 18.07
N LEU A 137 -5.44 13.78 18.25
CA LEU A 137 -4.65 12.72 17.61
C LEU A 137 -4.20 11.61 18.59
N VAL A 138 -4.44 11.78 19.89
CA VAL A 138 -4.04 10.81 20.92
C VAL A 138 -4.64 9.41 20.68
N ALA A 139 -5.83 9.32 20.11
CA ALA A 139 -6.45 8.05 19.76
C ALA A 139 -5.64 7.31 18.68
N GLU A 140 -5.16 8.04 17.67
CA GLU A 140 -4.40 7.45 16.55
C GLU A 140 -2.98 7.05 16.97
N VAL A 141 -2.31 7.87 17.79
CA VAL A 141 -1.01 7.47 18.37
C VAL A 141 -1.15 6.22 19.22
N LYS A 142 -2.16 6.15 20.10
CA LYS A 142 -2.42 4.95 20.90
C LYS A 142 -2.69 3.72 20.04
N LYS A 143 -3.44 3.88 18.95
CA LYS A 143 -3.74 2.82 17.98
C LYS A 143 -2.46 2.29 17.33
N ILE A 144 -1.56 3.19 16.88
CA ILE A 144 -0.27 2.83 16.26
C ILE A 144 0.67 2.16 17.27
N VAL A 145 0.82 2.74 18.47
CA VAL A 145 1.70 2.19 19.52
C VAL A 145 1.26 0.77 19.93
N ARG A 146 -0.05 0.56 20.10
CA ARG A 146 -0.60 -0.79 20.39
C ARG A 146 -0.30 -1.79 19.29
N LEU A 147 -0.41 -1.38 18.02
CA LEU A 147 -0.07 -2.26 16.89
C LEU A 147 1.42 -2.61 16.89
N CYS A 148 2.30 -1.64 17.16
CA CYS A 148 3.75 -1.90 17.26
C CYS A 148 4.07 -2.89 18.38
N GLN A 149 3.41 -2.75 19.54
CA GLN A 149 3.52 -3.68 20.66
C GLN A 149 3.09 -5.10 20.28
N GLN A 150 1.93 -5.23 19.60
CA GLN A 150 1.43 -6.52 19.11
C GLN A 150 2.37 -7.18 18.09
N LEU A 151 2.99 -6.37 17.22
CA LEU A 151 3.96 -6.83 16.23
C LEU A 151 5.36 -7.06 16.84
N ARG A 152 5.59 -6.62 18.08
CA ARG A 152 6.90 -6.63 18.76
C ARG A 152 8.00 -5.93 17.94
N ILE A 153 7.65 -4.81 17.32
CA ILE A 153 8.56 -3.98 16.54
C ILE A 153 8.85 -2.67 17.27
N GLN A 154 10.12 -2.25 17.24
CA GLN A 154 10.55 -0.93 17.66
C GLN A 154 10.50 0.02 16.47
N ILE A 155 9.90 1.19 16.66
CA ILE A 155 9.81 2.20 15.61
C ILE A 155 10.73 3.37 15.93
N GLN A 156 11.43 3.84 14.91
CA GLN A 156 12.07 5.15 14.89
C GLN A 156 11.33 6.00 13.87
N THR A 157 11.29 7.33 14.06
CA THR A 157 10.64 8.23 13.11
C THR A 157 11.59 9.29 12.61
N GLN A 158 11.45 9.66 11.34
CA GLN A 158 12.24 10.71 10.71
C GLN A 158 11.35 11.55 9.81
N HIS A 159 11.43 12.87 10.00
CA HIS A 159 10.76 13.80 9.09
C HIS A 159 11.55 13.91 7.79
N ILE A 160 10.85 13.80 6.66
CA ILE A 160 11.42 14.02 5.34
C ILE A 160 10.73 15.21 4.66
N PRO A 161 11.45 16.08 3.95
CA PRO A 161 10.80 17.08 3.13
C PRO A 161 9.83 16.44 2.13
N ARG A 162 8.69 17.07 1.89
CA ARG A 162 7.71 16.60 0.91
C ARG A 162 8.31 16.37 -0.49
N VAL A 163 9.29 17.20 -0.87
CA VAL A 163 10.02 17.09 -2.15
C VAL A 163 10.86 15.81 -2.24
N SER A 164 11.26 15.22 -1.11
CA SER A 164 11.94 13.92 -1.06
C SER A 164 10.98 12.72 -0.99
N ASN A 165 9.70 12.92 -0.69
CA ASN A 165 8.68 11.87 -0.62
C ASN A 165 8.05 11.52 -1.99
N LYS A 166 8.78 11.70 -3.09
CA LYS A 166 8.21 11.63 -4.46
C LYS A 166 7.54 10.30 -4.80
N ILE A 167 7.99 9.21 -4.18
CA ILE A 167 7.48 7.85 -4.43
C ILE A 167 6.09 7.69 -3.85
N THR A 168 5.98 8.01 -2.57
CA THR A 168 4.79 7.75 -1.78
C THR A 168 3.74 8.82 -2.08
N ASP A 169 4.16 10.06 -2.33
CA ASP A 169 3.32 11.13 -2.90
C ASP A 169 2.80 10.73 -4.29
N ALA A 170 3.59 10.07 -5.13
CA ALA A 170 3.07 9.51 -6.38
C ALA A 170 2.08 8.37 -6.14
N LEU A 171 2.31 7.46 -5.20
CA LEU A 171 1.38 6.36 -4.90
C LEU A 171 0.04 6.82 -4.31
N SER A 172 0.08 7.81 -3.42
CA SER A 172 -1.13 8.43 -2.85
C SER A 172 -1.90 9.27 -3.88
N ARG A 173 -1.24 9.72 -4.96
CA ARG A 173 -1.82 10.46 -6.10
C ARG A 173 -2.20 9.59 -7.30
N LEU A 174 -1.53 8.46 -7.52
CA LEU A 174 -1.83 7.41 -8.50
C LEU A 174 -3.21 6.79 -8.27
N SER A 175 -3.83 7.09 -7.12
CA SER A 175 -5.26 6.91 -6.88
C SER A 175 -6.14 7.74 -7.84
N THR A 176 -5.59 8.56 -8.75
CA THR A 176 -6.38 9.21 -9.80
C THR A 176 -5.82 9.17 -11.22
N GLN A 177 -6.70 8.68 -12.11
CA GLN A 177 -6.78 8.80 -13.57
C GLN A 177 -5.92 7.89 -14.45
N GLY A 178 -4.81 7.31 -13.99
CA GLY A 178 -4.06 6.32 -14.80
C GLY A 178 -3.75 6.77 -16.23
N ASP A 179 -3.46 8.06 -16.39
CA ASP A 179 -3.11 8.67 -17.68
C ASP A 179 -1.64 8.37 -18.01
N TYR A 180 -1.32 7.10 -18.20
CA TYR A 180 -0.04 6.60 -18.68
C TYR A 180 -0.27 5.39 -19.57
N SER A 181 0.58 5.19 -20.57
CA SER A 181 0.44 4.09 -21.54
C SER A 181 1.74 3.32 -21.71
N VAL A 182 1.63 2.08 -22.19
CA VAL A 182 2.80 1.29 -22.58
C VAL A 182 3.38 1.89 -23.86
N LYS A 183 4.72 1.94 -23.96
CA LYS A 183 5.38 2.39 -25.19
C LYS A 183 5.03 1.47 -26.37
N ASN A 184 4.78 2.08 -27.53
CA ASN A 184 4.46 1.36 -28.76
C ASN A 184 5.53 0.31 -29.15
N GLU A 185 6.81 0.60 -28.91
CA GLU A 185 7.90 -0.36 -29.14
C GLU A 185 7.79 -1.61 -28.28
N ILE A 186 7.42 -1.46 -27.00
CA ILE A 186 7.23 -2.57 -26.07
C ILE A 186 5.97 -3.37 -26.44
N PHE A 187 4.89 -2.68 -26.80
CA PHE A 187 3.67 -3.33 -27.30
C PHE A 187 3.95 -4.19 -28.54
N ARG A 188 4.65 -3.63 -29.54
CA ARG A 188 5.02 -4.36 -30.76
C ARG A 188 5.93 -5.55 -30.48
N ALA A 189 6.95 -5.36 -29.64
CA ALA A 189 7.87 -6.42 -29.24
C ALA A 189 7.14 -7.57 -28.53
N LEU A 190 6.19 -7.25 -27.64
CA LEU A 190 5.34 -8.25 -26.98
C LEU A 190 4.46 -9.02 -27.96
N CYS A 191 3.78 -8.32 -28.87
CA CYS A 191 2.93 -8.94 -29.89
C CYS A 191 3.73 -9.90 -30.79
N GLN A 192 4.94 -9.50 -31.18
CA GLN A 192 5.86 -10.33 -31.95
C GLN A 192 6.34 -11.56 -31.15
N ALA A 193 6.80 -11.35 -29.91
CA ALA A 193 7.32 -12.42 -29.06
C ALA A 193 6.27 -13.50 -28.75
N TRP A 194 5.01 -13.10 -28.60
CA TRP A 194 3.91 -14.03 -28.32
C TRP A 194 3.11 -14.46 -29.55
N GLN A 195 3.43 -13.92 -30.73
CA GLN A 195 2.70 -14.15 -31.98
C GLN A 195 1.19 -13.91 -31.83
N ILE A 196 0.84 -12.81 -31.16
CA ILE A 196 -0.53 -12.43 -30.81
C ILE A 196 -0.76 -10.98 -31.19
N THR A 197 -1.92 -10.70 -31.80
CA THR A 197 -2.36 -9.34 -32.14
C THR A 197 -3.64 -9.02 -31.36
N PRO A 198 -3.57 -8.17 -30.32
CA PRO A 198 -4.77 -7.66 -29.66
C PRO A 198 -5.67 -6.91 -30.64
N THR A 199 -6.99 -7.02 -30.45
CA THR A 199 -8.00 -6.40 -31.32
C THR A 199 -8.92 -5.41 -30.58
N LEU A 200 -8.72 -5.28 -29.26
CA LEU A 200 -9.41 -4.34 -28.40
C LEU A 200 -8.48 -3.86 -27.28
N ASP A 201 -8.35 -2.54 -27.10
CA ASP A 201 -7.58 -1.92 -26.02
C ASP A 201 -8.53 -1.41 -24.91
N LEU A 202 -8.45 -2.00 -23.73
CA LEU A 202 -9.24 -1.55 -22.58
C LEU A 202 -8.46 -0.55 -21.74
N PHE A 203 -9.18 0.46 -21.27
CA PHE A 203 -8.66 1.55 -20.44
C PHE A 203 -7.71 2.49 -21.20
N ALA A 204 -7.96 2.71 -22.48
CA ALA A 204 -7.20 3.63 -23.31
C ALA A 204 -8.00 4.89 -23.67
N THR A 205 -7.34 5.92 -24.17
CA THR A 205 -7.92 7.13 -24.75
C THR A 205 -7.59 7.18 -26.24
N GLU A 206 -8.24 8.08 -26.98
CA GLU A 206 -7.93 8.28 -28.39
C GLU A 206 -6.44 8.58 -28.64
N GLU A 207 -5.78 9.24 -27.67
CA GLU A 207 -4.39 9.64 -27.77
C GLU A 207 -3.40 8.54 -27.41
N ASN A 208 -3.81 7.56 -26.59
CA ASN A 208 -2.91 6.56 -26.01
C ASN A 208 -3.23 5.11 -26.40
N LYS A 209 -4.26 4.91 -27.23
CA LYS A 209 -4.66 3.60 -27.75
C LYS A 209 -3.51 2.92 -28.50
N LEU A 210 -3.37 1.63 -28.27
CA LEU A 210 -2.40 0.76 -28.96
C LEU A 210 -3.02 0.03 -30.14
N VAL A 211 -4.35 -0.02 -30.20
CA VAL A 211 -5.12 -0.56 -31.33
C VAL A 211 -6.30 0.36 -31.65
N ASP A 212 -6.83 0.26 -32.88
CA ASP A 212 -7.87 1.18 -33.36
C ASP A 212 -9.17 1.13 -32.55
N ARG A 213 -9.54 -0.07 -32.08
CA ARG A 213 -10.71 -0.30 -31.23
C ARG A 213 -10.29 -0.22 -29.78
N PHE A 214 -10.85 0.71 -29.03
CA PHE A 214 -10.56 0.84 -27.60
C PHE A 214 -11.82 1.19 -26.78
N VAL A 215 -11.73 1.01 -25.47
CA VAL A 215 -12.76 1.41 -24.50
C VAL A 215 -12.16 2.40 -23.50
N ALA A 216 -12.81 3.56 -23.39
CA ALA A 216 -12.32 4.69 -22.61
C ALA A 216 -12.43 4.52 -21.09
N ILE A 217 -11.60 5.28 -20.36
CA ILE A 217 -11.71 5.44 -18.91
C ILE A 217 -12.72 6.57 -18.61
N GLY A 218 -14.02 6.25 -18.63
CA GLY A 218 -15.09 7.24 -18.43
C GLY A 218 -16.20 6.79 -17.47
N GLU A 219 -16.32 7.53 -16.36
CA GLU A 219 -17.43 7.80 -15.44
C GLU A 219 -18.30 6.68 -14.83
N GLU A 220 -18.59 6.87 -13.53
CA GLU A 220 -19.23 5.91 -12.60
C GLU A 220 -20.66 5.49 -12.99
N GLU A 221 -21.24 6.03 -14.07
CA GLU A 221 -22.55 5.63 -14.58
C GLU A 221 -22.49 4.56 -15.70
N GLU A 222 -21.30 4.23 -16.22
CA GLU A 222 -21.15 3.25 -17.30
C GLU A 222 -20.05 2.21 -17.02
N GLY A 223 -20.08 1.63 -15.81
CA GLY A 223 -19.41 0.35 -15.55
C GLY A 223 -19.77 -0.75 -16.58
N ALA A 224 -20.84 -0.55 -17.35
CA ALA A 224 -21.32 -1.45 -18.39
C ALA A 224 -20.33 -1.64 -19.56
N GLU A 225 -19.68 -0.62 -20.12
CA GLU A 225 -19.01 -0.79 -21.43
C GLU A 225 -17.78 -1.70 -21.38
N TRP A 226 -16.86 -1.48 -20.44
CA TRP A 226 -15.69 -2.34 -20.30
C TRP A 226 -16.06 -3.71 -19.72
N LEU A 227 -17.07 -3.80 -18.84
CA LEU A 227 -17.64 -5.08 -18.41
C LEU A 227 -18.31 -5.82 -19.56
N ASN A 228 -18.94 -5.10 -20.49
CA ASN A 228 -19.56 -5.64 -21.69
C ASN A 228 -18.50 -6.20 -22.62
N ALA A 229 -17.38 -5.49 -22.78
CA ALA A 229 -16.21 -5.96 -23.52
C ALA A 229 -15.64 -7.27 -22.93
N PHE A 230 -15.63 -7.43 -21.60
CA PHE A 230 -15.31 -8.71 -20.98
C PHE A 230 -16.38 -9.78 -21.24
N SER A 231 -17.67 -9.42 -21.20
CA SER A 231 -18.79 -10.38 -21.22
C SER A 231 -19.21 -10.92 -22.58
N ARG A 232 -18.93 -10.16 -23.65
CA ARG A 232 -19.30 -10.52 -25.03
C ARG A 232 -18.11 -10.28 -25.96
N PRO A 233 -16.98 -10.98 -25.74
CA PRO A 233 -15.86 -10.88 -26.65
C PRO A 233 -16.31 -11.35 -28.03
N ARG A 234 -15.85 -10.67 -29.09
CA ARG A 234 -16.03 -11.18 -30.45
C ARG A 234 -15.28 -12.51 -30.59
N LYS A 235 -15.69 -13.34 -31.56
CA LYS A 235 -14.97 -14.59 -31.86
C LYS A 235 -13.52 -14.26 -32.19
N GLU A 236 -12.57 -14.94 -31.53
CA GLU A 236 -11.11 -14.71 -31.66
C GLU A 236 -10.62 -13.33 -31.18
N GLU A 237 -11.41 -12.58 -30.41
CA GLU A 237 -10.99 -11.31 -29.83
C GLU A 237 -9.94 -11.51 -28.73
N ILE A 238 -8.84 -10.78 -28.84
CA ILE A 238 -7.78 -10.75 -27.83
C ILE A 238 -7.75 -9.35 -27.24
N ILE A 239 -7.95 -9.29 -25.93
CA ILE A 239 -8.11 -8.02 -25.23
C ILE A 239 -6.76 -7.57 -24.67
N TRP A 240 -6.32 -6.37 -25.00
CA TRP A 240 -5.22 -5.70 -24.29
C TRP A 240 -5.79 -4.98 -23.08
N ILE A 241 -5.23 -5.23 -21.89
CA ILE A 241 -5.72 -4.67 -20.63
C ILE A 241 -4.58 -3.93 -19.95
N HIS A 242 -4.63 -2.60 -19.96
CA HIS A 242 -3.69 -1.74 -19.24
C HIS A 242 -4.43 -0.72 -18.36
N GLN A 243 -5.03 -1.25 -17.31
CA GLN A 243 -5.82 -0.48 -16.35
C GLN A 243 -4.96 0.41 -15.43
N PRO A 244 -5.52 1.54 -14.94
CA PRO A 244 -4.99 2.25 -13.80
C PRO A 244 -4.81 1.32 -12.60
N ILE A 245 -3.75 1.51 -11.82
CA ILE A 245 -3.43 0.68 -10.65
C ILE A 245 -4.62 0.44 -9.70
N PRO A 246 -5.42 1.46 -9.30
CA PRO A 246 -6.58 1.24 -8.43
C PRO A 246 -7.65 0.31 -9.03
N LYS A 247 -7.69 0.15 -10.36
CA LYS A 247 -8.66 -0.66 -11.08
C LYS A 247 -8.20 -2.10 -11.34
N ILE A 248 -6.95 -2.47 -11.00
CA ILE A 248 -6.40 -3.82 -11.23
C ILE A 248 -7.31 -4.91 -10.64
N GLY A 249 -7.66 -4.80 -9.36
CA GLY A 249 -8.53 -5.79 -8.70
C GLY A 249 -9.91 -5.93 -9.36
N ARG A 250 -10.53 -4.81 -9.78
CA ARG A 250 -11.84 -4.85 -10.47
C ARG A 250 -11.74 -5.48 -11.86
N ALA A 251 -10.67 -5.15 -12.60
CA ALA A 251 -10.41 -5.74 -13.91
C ALA A 251 -10.20 -7.26 -13.79
N LEU A 252 -9.49 -7.72 -12.76
CA LEU A 252 -9.30 -9.16 -12.51
C LEU A 252 -10.59 -9.88 -12.14
N ILE A 253 -11.44 -9.31 -11.28
CA ILE A 253 -12.75 -9.90 -10.94
C ILE A 253 -13.62 -10.05 -12.20
N ALA A 254 -13.64 -9.02 -13.06
CA ALA A 254 -14.37 -9.08 -14.32
C ALA A 254 -13.78 -10.11 -15.27
N TRP A 255 -12.45 -10.11 -15.42
CA TRP A 255 -11.74 -11.08 -16.24
C TRP A 255 -12.00 -12.51 -15.76
N GLU A 256 -11.97 -12.78 -14.45
CA GLU A 256 -12.21 -14.12 -13.89
C GLU A 256 -13.63 -14.63 -14.18
N LYS A 257 -14.60 -13.72 -14.18
CA LYS A 257 -16.00 -14.04 -14.49
C LYS A 257 -16.21 -14.49 -15.94
N PHE A 258 -15.54 -13.86 -16.90
CA PHE A 258 -15.80 -14.06 -18.33
C PHE A 258 -14.68 -14.79 -19.08
N LYS A 259 -13.48 -14.79 -18.52
CA LYS A 259 -12.25 -15.46 -18.99
C LYS A 259 -11.91 -15.21 -20.47
N PRO A 260 -11.99 -13.98 -21.00
CA PRO A 260 -11.57 -13.74 -22.37
C PRO A 260 -10.05 -13.91 -22.49
N LYS A 261 -9.59 -14.31 -23.67
CA LYS A 261 -8.16 -14.31 -24.00
C LYS A 261 -7.63 -12.88 -23.95
N SER A 262 -6.63 -12.62 -23.13
CA SER A 262 -6.13 -11.26 -22.94
C SER A 262 -4.63 -11.18 -22.65
N ILE A 263 -4.06 -10.02 -22.95
CA ILE A 263 -2.75 -9.61 -22.47
C ILE A 263 -3.00 -8.54 -21.41
N MET A 264 -2.65 -8.84 -20.16
CA MET A 264 -2.78 -7.90 -19.06
C MET A 264 -1.42 -7.33 -18.69
N ILE A 265 -1.33 -6.01 -18.63
CA ILE A 265 -0.13 -5.29 -18.17
C ILE A 265 -0.38 -4.82 -16.74
N ALA A 266 0.53 -5.18 -15.84
CA ALA A 266 0.43 -4.79 -14.43
C ALA A 266 1.82 -4.61 -13.80
N PRO A 267 1.93 -3.82 -12.73
CA PRO A 267 3.15 -3.78 -11.93
C PRO A 267 3.48 -5.15 -11.32
N TRP A 268 4.77 -5.49 -11.29
CA TRP A 268 5.27 -6.67 -10.62
C TRP A 268 5.35 -6.44 -9.11
N TRP A 269 4.20 -6.51 -8.43
CA TRP A 269 4.07 -6.25 -6.99
C TRP A 269 3.50 -7.47 -6.24
N PRO A 270 4.35 -8.46 -5.87
CA PRO A 270 3.93 -9.69 -5.21
C PRO A 270 3.05 -9.54 -3.97
N ASP A 271 3.20 -8.44 -3.23
CA ASP A 271 2.51 -8.20 -1.95
C ASP A 271 1.11 -7.61 -2.10
N GLN A 272 0.65 -7.40 -3.34
CA GLN A 272 -0.71 -6.93 -3.58
C GLN A 272 -1.69 -8.10 -3.57
N ILE A 273 -2.85 -7.92 -2.93
CA ILE A 273 -3.89 -8.96 -2.82
C ILE A 273 -4.28 -9.48 -4.21
N TRP A 274 -4.33 -8.60 -5.21
CA TRP A 274 -4.69 -8.94 -6.58
C TRP A 274 -3.55 -9.62 -7.36
N PHE A 275 -2.31 -9.58 -6.88
CA PHE A 275 -1.17 -10.10 -7.63
C PHE A 275 -1.22 -11.62 -7.74
N THR A 276 -1.63 -12.34 -6.70
CA THR A 276 -1.69 -13.81 -6.71
C THR A 276 -2.58 -14.37 -7.82
N SER A 277 -3.62 -13.63 -8.21
CA SER A 277 -4.50 -13.99 -9.34
C SER A 277 -3.77 -13.95 -10.69
N LEU A 278 -2.79 -13.06 -10.89
CA LEU A 278 -2.11 -12.88 -12.18
C LEU A 278 -1.27 -14.11 -12.59
N PRO A 279 -0.28 -14.60 -11.81
CA PRO A 279 0.46 -15.83 -12.14
C PRO A 279 -0.40 -17.10 -12.12
N THR A 280 -1.54 -17.08 -11.45
CA THR A 280 -2.46 -18.23 -11.36
C THR A 280 -3.26 -18.39 -12.65
N HIS A 281 -3.68 -17.29 -13.25
CA HIS A 281 -4.52 -17.28 -14.44
C HIS A 281 -3.77 -17.05 -15.76
N SER A 282 -2.49 -16.69 -15.68
CA SER A 282 -1.64 -16.56 -16.86
C SER A 282 -1.05 -17.90 -17.29
N SER A 283 -1.06 -18.13 -18.60
CA SER A 283 -0.33 -19.26 -19.22
C SER A 283 1.17 -18.97 -19.30
N ARG A 284 1.54 -17.70 -19.46
CA ARG A 284 2.92 -17.21 -19.46
C ARG A 284 2.97 -15.75 -19.02
N TYR A 285 4.10 -15.30 -18.50
CA TYR A 285 4.34 -13.89 -18.17
C TYR A 285 5.78 -13.48 -18.46
N LEU A 286 5.99 -12.19 -18.70
CA LEU A 286 7.30 -11.58 -18.96
C LEU A 286 7.46 -10.35 -18.07
N ILE A 287 8.60 -10.26 -17.37
CA ILE A 287 8.98 -9.05 -16.65
C ILE A 287 9.65 -8.12 -17.66
N LEU A 288 8.99 -7.02 -17.99
CA LEU A 288 9.41 -6.10 -19.06
C LEU A 288 10.58 -5.22 -18.65
N GLY A 289 10.65 -4.84 -17.37
CA GLY A 289 11.68 -3.96 -16.84
C GLY A 289 11.10 -2.82 -16.01
N GLY A 290 11.95 -1.85 -15.65
CA GLY A 290 11.55 -0.69 -14.85
C GLY A 290 10.52 0.19 -15.55
N SER A 291 9.54 0.68 -14.82
CA SER A 291 8.39 1.42 -15.37
C SER A 291 8.74 2.62 -16.26
N SER A 292 9.79 3.38 -15.96
CA SER A 292 10.24 4.51 -16.79
C SER A 292 10.73 4.09 -18.18
N LEU A 293 11.19 2.84 -18.31
CA LEU A 293 11.59 2.27 -19.59
C LEU A 293 10.38 1.78 -20.39
N ILE A 294 9.31 1.37 -19.70
CA ILE A 294 8.16 0.67 -20.29
C ILE A 294 6.97 1.59 -20.56
N LEU A 295 6.78 2.63 -19.76
CA LEU A 295 5.60 3.48 -19.77
C LEU A 295 5.92 4.90 -20.25
N ASN A 296 4.98 5.50 -20.96
CA ASN A 296 4.94 6.92 -21.26
C ASN A 296 3.98 7.63 -20.29
N PRO A 297 4.37 8.74 -19.67
CA PRO A 297 3.43 9.57 -18.93
C PRO A 297 2.49 10.28 -19.92
N GLY A 298 1.20 10.30 -19.61
CA GLY A 298 0.19 11.03 -20.37
C GLY A 298 0.19 12.53 -20.06
N LYS A 299 -0.59 13.30 -20.82
CA LYS A 299 -0.59 14.77 -20.79
C LYS A 299 -1.02 15.32 -19.42
N GLU A 300 -2.03 14.72 -18.80
CA GLU A 300 -2.52 15.16 -17.50
C GLU A 300 -1.53 14.84 -16.39
N MET A 301 -0.85 13.69 -16.46
CA MET A 301 0.24 13.37 -15.53
C MET A 301 1.39 14.38 -15.63
N ILE A 302 1.81 14.72 -16.85
CA ILE A 302 2.87 15.71 -17.08
C ILE A 302 2.47 17.07 -16.50
N LYS A 303 1.23 17.51 -16.78
CA LYS A 303 0.68 18.79 -16.30
C LYS A 303 0.63 18.86 -14.77
N LYS A 304 0.23 17.76 -14.12
CA LYS A 304 0.14 17.64 -12.65
C LYS A 304 1.49 17.35 -11.98
N LYS A 305 2.54 17.10 -12.77
CA LYS A 305 3.86 16.64 -12.32
C LYS A 305 3.77 15.34 -11.52
N ASP A 306 2.85 14.46 -11.90
CA ASP A 306 2.71 13.12 -11.33
C ASP A 306 3.79 12.17 -11.88
N MET A 307 4.12 11.13 -11.13
CA MET A 307 5.16 10.16 -11.52
C MET A 307 4.55 8.84 -11.99
N LEU A 308 5.26 8.17 -12.90
CA LEU A 308 4.96 6.79 -13.27
C LEU A 308 5.04 5.86 -12.05
N PRO A 309 4.24 4.78 -12.02
CA PRO A 309 4.31 3.81 -10.93
C PRO A 309 5.70 3.21 -10.83
N ARG A 310 6.25 3.05 -9.62
CA ARG A 310 7.60 2.50 -9.45
C ARG A 310 7.64 0.97 -9.55
N GLY A 311 8.83 0.45 -9.79
CA GLY A 311 9.10 -0.98 -9.85
C GLY A 311 9.10 -1.52 -11.28
N LYS A 312 9.12 -2.84 -11.39
CA LYS A 312 9.08 -3.51 -12.68
C LYS A 312 7.64 -3.61 -13.17
N ILE A 313 7.43 -3.49 -14.48
CA ILE A 313 6.16 -3.80 -15.14
C ILE A 313 6.28 -5.20 -15.74
N ALA A 314 5.19 -5.95 -15.73
CA ALA A 314 5.11 -7.26 -16.34
C ALA A 314 3.89 -7.38 -17.26
N ALA A 315 4.03 -8.21 -18.27
CA ALA A 315 2.95 -8.65 -19.13
C ALA A 315 2.53 -10.07 -18.77
N PHE A 316 1.24 -10.31 -18.71
CA PHE A 316 0.63 -11.60 -18.39
C PHE A 316 -0.27 -12.02 -19.55
N LEU A 317 0.00 -13.17 -20.18
CA LEU A 317 -0.90 -13.75 -21.16
C LEU A 317 -1.94 -14.61 -20.44
N MET A 318 -3.15 -14.11 -20.38
CA MET A 318 -4.27 -14.71 -19.64
C MET A 318 -5.11 -15.54 -20.63
N ASP A 319 -4.89 -16.85 -20.61
CA ASP A 319 -5.52 -17.80 -21.53
C ASP A 319 -5.65 -19.16 -20.84
N GLN A 320 -6.88 -19.60 -20.55
CA GLN A 320 -7.13 -20.85 -19.83
C GLN A 320 -7.09 -22.09 -20.73
N GLU A 321 -7.22 -21.95 -22.04
CA GLU A 321 -7.14 -23.10 -22.96
C GLU A 321 -5.71 -23.66 -22.98
N LEU A 322 -4.72 -22.77 -23.03
CA LEU A 322 -3.29 -23.11 -22.97
C LEU A 322 -2.83 -23.67 -21.62
N ILE A 323 -3.51 -23.35 -20.51
CA ILE A 323 -3.19 -23.88 -19.18
C ILE A 323 -3.56 -25.37 -19.07
N LYS A 324 -4.61 -25.81 -19.77
CA LYS A 324 -5.06 -27.21 -19.77
C LYS A 324 -4.16 -28.14 -20.59
N GLU A 325 -3.42 -27.62 -21.56
CA GLU A 325 -2.54 -28.38 -22.46
C GLU A 325 -1.12 -28.62 -21.90
N GLY A 326 -0.84 -28.30 -20.64
CA GLY A 326 0.44 -28.62 -20.00
C GLY A 326 1.61 -27.71 -20.38
N GLY A 327 1.33 -26.46 -20.78
CA GLY A 327 2.37 -25.47 -21.10
C GLY A 327 3.24 -25.11 -19.90
N TYR A 328 4.55 -25.40 -20.00
CA TYR A 328 5.57 -25.06 -19.01
C TYR A 328 5.56 -23.55 -18.68
N LYS A 329 5.47 -23.21 -17.38
CA LYS A 329 5.72 -21.87 -16.86
C LYS A 329 7.21 -21.52 -17.04
N GLN A 330 7.60 -21.00 -18.20
CA GLN A 330 8.96 -20.45 -18.39
C GLN A 330 8.98 -18.95 -18.09
N SER A 331 9.64 -18.60 -16.99
CA SER A 331 10.10 -17.23 -16.73
C SER A 331 11.33 -16.96 -17.61
N PHE A 332 11.19 -16.11 -18.62
CA PHE A 332 12.36 -15.59 -19.33
C PHE A 332 12.86 -14.34 -18.58
N GLN A 333 14.04 -14.45 -17.96
CA GLN A 333 14.80 -13.29 -17.51
C GLN A 333 15.63 -12.80 -18.71
N THR A 334 15.37 -11.59 -19.18
CA THR A 334 16.26 -10.93 -20.14
C THR A 334 17.59 -10.66 -19.46
N THR A 335 18.63 -11.35 -19.91
CA THR A 335 20.01 -11.08 -19.56
C THR A 335 20.35 -9.68 -20.06
N GLN A 336 20.75 -8.79 -19.14
CA GLN A 336 21.33 -7.50 -19.52
C GLN A 336 22.68 -7.76 -20.18
N SER A 337 22.88 -7.17 -21.36
CA SER A 337 24.18 -6.94 -21.98
C SER A 337 24.42 -5.45 -22.08
#